data_AF-A0A2K8T1X9-F1
#
_entry.id   AF-A0A2K8T1X9-F1
#
_cell.length_a   1.000
_cell.length_b   1.000
_cell.length_c   1.000
_cell.angle_alpha   90.00
_cell.angle_beta   90.00
_cell.angle_gamma   90.00
#
_symmetry.space_group_name_H-M   'P 1'
#
loop_
_entity.id
_entity.type
_entity.pdbx_description
1 polymer ?
#
loop_
_entity_poly.entity_id
_entity_poly.type
_entity_poly.pdbx_seq_one_letter_code
_entity_poly.pdbx_strand_id
1 'polypeptide(L)'
;MKNHIYSTFDLSKSLEHFQEKVTKLLELTNISEWDGHVFREREKKIREIALVLAERNYILKAYRRRLLKYNEVASRKLPLGSGAVESLIRQVVNLRMKGNSKFWLQNNAEIMLHLRCQWIAKSWDNFCDSIFNSFIKPQTA
;
A
#
# COMPACT_ATOMS: atom_id res chain seq x y z
N MET A 1 11.01 32.07 16.67
CA MET A 1 11.50 30.77 17.17
C MET A 1 10.70 29.66 16.47
N LYS A 2 11.31 28.93 15.54
CA LYS A 2 10.66 27.79 14.88
C LYS A 2 10.79 26.60 15.82
N ASN A 3 9.72 26.22 16.50
CA ASN A 3 9.69 24.99 17.29
C ASN A 3 9.82 23.81 16.32
N HIS A 4 11.03 23.26 16.18
CA HIS A 4 11.25 21.96 15.56
C HIS A 4 10.65 20.91 16.49
N ILE A 5 9.35 20.66 16.34
CA ILE A 5 8.72 19.48 16.89
C ILE A 5 9.27 18.30 16.08
N TYR A 6 10.39 17.74 16.55
CA TYR A 6 10.77 16.40 16.15
C TYR A 6 9.69 15.47 16.69
N SER A 7 8.76 15.05 15.83
CA SER A 7 7.82 13.99 16.13
C SER A 7 8.60 12.66 16.14
N THR A 8 9.38 12.45 17.19
CA THR A 8 9.96 11.13 17.46
C THR A 8 8.78 10.25 17.83
N PHE A 9 8.28 9.49 16.85
CA PHE A 9 7.16 8.56 17.02
C PHE A 9 7.64 7.37 17.85
N ASP A 10 7.88 7.60 19.14
CA ASP A 10 8.41 6.61 20.06
C ASP A 10 7.29 5.66 20.50
N LEU A 11 7.16 4.58 19.73
CA LEU A 11 6.18 3.52 19.96
C LEU A 11 6.70 2.43 20.91
N SER A 12 7.88 2.61 21.53
CA SER A 12 8.49 1.59 22.40
C SER A 12 7.61 1.25 23.60
N LYS A 13 7.16 2.27 24.33
CA LYS A 13 6.28 2.12 25.50
C LYS A 13 4.89 1.55 25.13
N SER A 14 4.37 1.92 23.97
CA SER A 14 3.14 1.34 23.44
C SER A 14 3.31 -0.13 23.03
N LEU A 15 4.53 -0.54 22.64
CA LEU A 15 4.84 -1.93 22.26
C LEU A 15 4.90 -2.84 23.48
N GLU A 16 5.56 -2.43 24.56
CA GLU A 16 5.59 -3.19 25.82
C GLU A 16 4.18 -3.42 26.36
N HIS A 17 3.39 -2.33 26.48
CA HIS A 17 2.01 -2.43 26.94
C HIS A 17 1.14 -3.35 26.07
N PHE A 18 1.37 -3.31 24.75
CA PHE A 18 0.68 -4.18 23.82
C PHE A 18 1.10 -5.65 23.98
N GLN A 19 2.40 -5.93 24.05
CA GLN A 19 2.93 -7.28 24.24
C GLN A 19 2.41 -7.92 25.53
N GLU A 20 2.44 -7.19 26.65
CA GLU A 20 1.87 -7.68 27.92
C GLU A 20 0.40 -8.06 27.79
N LYS A 21 -0.40 -7.25 27.09
CA LYS A 21 -1.83 -7.48 26.91
C LYS A 21 -2.12 -8.71 26.03
N VAL A 22 -1.31 -8.92 24.99
CA VAL A 22 -1.43 -10.10 24.10
C VAL A 22 -1.02 -11.37 24.82
N THR A 23 0.10 -11.34 25.54
CA THR A 23 0.61 -12.50 26.27
C THR A 23 -0.41 -12.99 27.30
N LYS A 24 -1.04 -12.07 28.06
CA LYS A 24 -2.11 -12.41 29.02
C LYS A 24 -3.35 -13.07 28.38
N LEU A 25 -3.67 -12.74 27.13
CA LEU A 25 -4.83 -13.30 26.43
C LEU A 25 -4.54 -14.68 25.81
N LEU A 26 -3.28 -14.91 25.44
CA LEU A 26 -2.78 -16.18 24.91
C LEU A 26 -2.44 -17.19 26.01
N GLU A 27 -2.22 -16.76 27.24
CA GLU A 27 -2.04 -17.65 28.40
C GLU A 27 -3.32 -18.46 28.68
N LEU A 28 -3.17 -19.79 28.72
CA LEU A 28 -4.26 -20.77 28.88
C LEU A 28 -4.50 -21.17 30.35
N THR A 29 -4.06 -20.36 31.31
CA THR A 29 -3.82 -20.80 32.69
C THR A 29 -5.07 -21.00 33.56
N ASN A 30 -6.28 -20.66 33.10
CA ASN A 30 -7.51 -20.78 33.90
C ASN A 30 -8.72 -21.19 33.05
N ILE A 31 -8.80 -22.45 32.62
CA ILE A 31 -10.03 -23.00 32.02
C ILE A 31 -10.34 -24.32 32.72
N SER A 32 -11.27 -24.30 33.67
CA SER A 32 -11.77 -25.49 34.35
C SER A 32 -12.89 -26.19 33.57
N GLU A 33 -13.62 -25.46 32.70
CA GLU A 33 -14.68 -25.99 31.84
C GLU A 33 -14.67 -25.33 30.45
N TRP A 34 -14.78 -26.16 29.42
CA TRP A 34 -14.79 -25.74 28.02
C TRP A 34 -16.23 -25.48 27.56
N ASP A 35 -16.66 -24.21 27.61
CA ASP A 35 -17.92 -23.74 27.02
C ASP A 35 -17.66 -23.02 25.67
N GLY A 36 -18.49 -23.31 24.67
CA GLY A 36 -18.41 -22.74 23.33
C GLY A 36 -18.63 -21.23 23.28
N HIS A 37 -19.37 -20.66 24.24
CA HIS A 37 -19.53 -19.21 24.34
C HIS A 37 -18.23 -18.51 24.76
N VAL A 38 -17.55 -19.04 25.77
CA VAL A 38 -16.25 -18.54 26.25
C VAL A 38 -15.20 -18.59 25.15
N PHE A 39 -15.20 -19.66 24.34
CA PHE A 39 -14.30 -19.80 23.20
C PHE A 39 -14.53 -18.72 22.13
N ARG A 40 -15.79 -18.49 21.73
CA ARG A 40 -16.15 -17.49 20.72
C ARG A 40 -15.77 -16.07 21.16
N GLU A 41 -15.94 -15.77 22.44
CA GLU A 41 -15.59 -14.45 22.98
C GLU A 41 -14.07 -14.24 23.05
N ARG A 42 -13.29 -15.28 23.40
CA ARG A 42 -11.82 -15.24 23.29
C ARG A 42 -11.37 -15.09 21.84
N GLU A 43 -11.97 -15.82 20.90
CA GLU A 43 -11.64 -15.71 19.47
C GLU A 43 -11.86 -14.29 18.96
N LYS A 44 -12.97 -13.64 19.34
CA LYS A 44 -13.22 -12.24 19.01
C LYS A 44 -12.13 -11.32 19.53
N LYS A 45 -11.73 -11.46 20.80
CA LYS A 45 -10.66 -10.65 21.41
C LYS A 45 -9.33 -10.84 20.69
N ILE A 46 -8.99 -12.07 20.30
CA ILE A 46 -7.78 -12.37 19.51
C ILE A 46 -7.84 -11.69 18.14
N ARG A 47 -8.99 -11.75 17.45
CA ARG A 47 -9.18 -11.10 16.15
C ARG A 47 -9.02 -9.58 16.22
N GLU A 48 -9.63 -8.92 17.22
CA GLU A 48 -9.51 -7.47 17.41
C GLU A 48 -8.06 -7.04 17.61
N ILE A 49 -7.32 -7.79 18.43
CA ILE A 49 -5.90 -7.53 18.69
C ILE A 49 -5.05 -7.77 17.43
N ALA A 50 -5.36 -8.80 16.65
CA ALA A 50 -4.68 -9.06 15.39
C ALA A 50 -4.90 -7.93 14.37
N LEU A 51 -6.09 -7.32 14.33
CA LEU A 51 -6.37 -6.15 13.49
C LEU A 51 -5.51 -4.95 13.91
N VAL A 52 -5.45 -4.65 15.21
CA VAL A 52 -4.61 -3.57 15.75
C VAL A 52 -3.13 -3.81 15.42
N LEU A 53 -2.65 -5.06 15.50
CA LEU A 53 -1.29 -5.43 15.07
C LEU A 53 -1.04 -5.15 13.59
N ALA A 54 -2.00 -5.53 12.73
CA ALA A 54 -1.89 -5.33 11.30
C ALA A 54 -1.79 -3.83 10.95
N GLU A 55 -2.65 -3.00 11.54
CA GLU A 55 -2.63 -1.55 11.36
C GLU A 55 -1.32 -0.92 11.85
N ARG A 56 -0.86 -1.33 13.04
CA ARG A 56 0.42 -0.89 13.58
C ARG A 56 1.59 -1.24 12.67
N ASN A 57 1.65 -2.49 12.20
CA ASN A 57 2.71 -2.96 11.32
C ASN A 57 2.70 -2.20 9.98
N TYR A 58 1.51 -1.86 9.47
CA TYR A 58 1.37 -1.02 8.30
C TYR A 58 1.98 0.38 8.53
N ILE A 59 1.63 1.05 9.62
CA ILE A 59 2.17 2.38 9.97
C ILE A 59 3.69 2.34 10.14
N LEU A 60 4.21 1.33 10.85
CA LEU A 60 5.65 1.16 11.04
C LEU A 60 6.39 0.93 9.72
N LYS A 61 5.83 0.11 8.84
CA LYS A 61 6.39 -0.13 7.51
C LYS A 61 6.41 1.17 6.68
N ALA A 62 5.34 1.95 6.74
CA ALA A 62 5.25 3.25 6.09
C ALA A 62 6.27 4.26 6.66
N TYR A 63 6.42 4.30 7.99
CA TYR A 63 7.41 5.13 8.68
C TYR A 63 8.85 4.77 8.28
N ARG A 64 9.22 3.48 8.32
CA ARG A 64 10.55 2.99 7.92
C ARG A 64 10.87 3.33 6.46
N ARG A 65 9.87 3.27 5.59
CA ARG A 65 9.99 3.64 4.17
C ARG A 65 9.93 5.15 3.92
N ARG A 66 9.84 5.98 4.97
CA ARG A 66 9.72 7.44 4.91
C ARG A 66 8.51 7.92 4.09
N LEU A 67 7.43 7.13 4.06
CA LEU A 67 6.21 7.43 3.30
C LEU A 67 5.25 8.37 4.06
N LEU A 68 5.46 8.60 5.37
CA LEU A 68 4.60 9.44 6.23
C LEU A 68 5.02 10.91 6.27
N LYS A 69 5.74 11.41 5.26
CA LYS A 69 6.24 12.80 5.19
C LYS A 69 5.15 13.80 4.76
N TYR A 70 3.98 13.74 5.37
CA TYR A 70 2.82 14.56 4.98
C TYR A 70 3.11 16.06 5.04
N ASN A 71 3.87 16.51 6.04
CA ASN A 71 4.25 17.92 6.18
C ASN A 71 5.08 18.43 4.98
N GLU A 72 6.03 17.61 4.49
CA GLU A 72 6.86 17.97 3.33
C GLU A 72 6.01 17.99 2.05
N VAL A 73 5.13 17.00 1.85
CA VAL A 73 4.24 16.89 0.69
C VAL A 73 3.26 18.08 0.65
N ALA A 74 2.66 18.43 1.79
CA ALA A 74 1.77 19.58 1.92
C ALA A 74 2.50 20.92 1.65
N SER A 75 3.72 21.08 2.17
CA SER A 75 4.53 22.29 1.93
C SER A 75 4.88 22.48 0.46
N ARG A 76 5.03 21.39 -0.29
CA ARG A 76 5.30 21.37 -1.73
C ARG A 76 4.03 21.46 -2.59
N LYS A 77 2.85 21.61 -1.96
CA LYS A 77 1.52 21.59 -2.62
C LYS A 77 1.31 20.36 -3.50
N LEU A 78 1.93 19.24 -3.12
CA LEU A 78 1.77 17.97 -3.82
C LEU A 78 0.47 17.28 -3.34
N PRO A 79 -0.18 16.49 -4.20
CA PRO A 79 -1.36 15.74 -3.80
C PRO A 79 -1.03 14.79 -2.64
N LEU A 80 -1.74 14.94 -1.53
CA LEU A 80 -1.57 14.14 -0.30
C LEU A 80 -2.22 12.75 -0.41
N GLY A 81 -3.20 12.61 -1.30
CA GLY A 81 -3.95 11.36 -1.50
C GLY A 81 -3.46 10.57 -2.71
N SER A 82 -3.66 9.25 -2.65
CA SER A 82 -3.45 8.30 -3.76
C SER A 82 -4.53 8.39 -4.84
N GLY A 83 -5.52 9.28 -4.71
CA GLY A 83 -6.68 9.34 -5.60
C GLY A 83 -6.34 9.51 -7.09
N ALA A 84 -5.29 10.25 -7.43
CA ALA A 84 -4.83 10.36 -8.82
C ALA A 84 -4.29 9.01 -9.35
N VAL A 85 -3.55 8.28 -8.53
CA VAL A 85 -3.02 6.95 -8.85
C VAL A 85 -4.14 5.92 -8.93
N GLU A 86 -5.07 5.92 -7.97
CA GLU A 86 -6.24 5.04 -7.96
C GLU A 86 -7.16 5.29 -9.16
N SER A 87 -7.36 6.56 -9.52
CA SER A 87 -8.10 6.95 -10.71
C SER A 87 -7.41 6.46 -11.98
N LEU A 88 -6.08 6.58 -12.09
CA LEU A 88 -5.33 6.05 -13.21
C LEU A 88 -5.49 4.52 -13.32
N ILE A 89 -5.34 3.79 -12.21
CA ILE A 89 -5.54 2.33 -12.16
C ILE A 89 -6.96 1.96 -12.60
N ARG A 90 -7.98 2.69 -12.12
CA ARG A 90 -9.37 2.47 -12.52
C ARG A 90 -9.55 2.64 -14.03
N GLN A 91 -9.03 3.72 -14.59
CA GLN A 91 -9.24 4.07 -15.99
C GLN A 91 -8.44 3.18 -16.96
N VAL A 92 -7.18 2.88 -16.62
CA VAL A 92 -6.28 2.10 -17.48
C VAL A 92 -6.54 0.60 -17.33
N VAL A 93 -6.62 0.11 -16.10
CA VAL A 93 -6.67 -1.34 -15.83
C VAL A 93 -8.11 -1.80 -15.71
N ASN A 94 -8.85 -1.30 -14.72
CA ASN A 94 -10.15 -1.87 -14.35
C ASN A 94 -11.21 -1.71 -15.43
N LEU A 95 -11.26 -0.56 -16.11
CA LEU A 95 -12.28 -0.28 -17.12
C LEU A 95 -11.90 -0.76 -18.53
N ARG A 96 -10.63 -1.09 -18.80
CA ARG A 96 -10.15 -1.37 -20.16
C ARG A 96 -9.48 -2.73 -20.30
N MET A 97 -8.51 -3.03 -19.44
CA MET A 97 -7.77 -4.30 -19.49
C MET A 97 -8.53 -5.43 -18.79
N LYS A 98 -9.16 -5.15 -17.64
CA LYS A 98 -10.01 -6.10 -16.93
C LYS A 98 -11.38 -6.18 -17.60
N GLY A 99 -11.92 -7.39 -17.71
CA GLY A 99 -13.25 -7.64 -18.26
C GLY A 99 -13.51 -9.12 -18.44
N ASN A 100 -14.78 -9.49 -18.59
CA ASN A 100 -15.17 -10.88 -18.78
C ASN A 100 -14.53 -11.44 -20.06
N SER A 101 -14.03 -12.66 -19.97
CA SER A 101 -13.36 -13.37 -21.08
C SER A 101 -12.11 -12.69 -21.65
N LYS A 102 -11.49 -11.75 -20.92
CA LYS A 102 -10.17 -11.20 -21.26
C LYS A 102 -9.09 -11.91 -20.49
N PHE A 103 -8.33 -12.75 -21.19
CA PHE A 103 -7.15 -13.41 -20.65
C PHE A 103 -5.91 -12.77 -21.27
N TRP A 104 -4.94 -12.42 -20.44
CA TRP A 104 -3.71 -11.78 -20.87
C TRP A 104 -2.53 -12.67 -20.53
N LEU A 105 -1.62 -12.84 -21.50
CA LEU A 105 -0.25 -13.24 -21.21
C LEU A 105 0.48 -12.03 -20.63
N GLN A 106 1.38 -12.25 -19.67
CA GLN A 106 2.06 -11.17 -18.93
C GLN A 106 2.71 -10.16 -19.87
N ASN A 107 3.50 -10.62 -20.84
CA ASN A 107 4.19 -9.74 -21.80
C ASN A 107 3.20 -8.87 -22.59
N ASN A 108 2.08 -9.45 -23.01
CA ASN A 108 1.05 -8.73 -23.76
C ASN A 108 0.32 -7.71 -22.87
N ALA A 109 0.07 -8.05 -21.60
CA ALA A 109 -0.50 -7.14 -20.63
C ALA A 109 0.41 -5.95 -20.38
N GLU A 110 1.71 -6.17 -20.18
CA GLU A 110 2.70 -5.12 -19.92
C GLU A 110 2.82 -4.15 -21.10
N ILE A 111 2.90 -4.67 -22.33
CA ILE A 111 2.92 -3.85 -23.55
C ILE A 111 1.63 -3.02 -23.64
N MET A 112 0.46 -3.66 -23.50
CA MET A 112 -0.82 -2.96 -23.61
C MET A 112 -0.98 -1.89 -22.52
N LEU A 113 -0.55 -2.19 -21.30
CA LEU A 113 -0.56 -1.26 -20.17
C LEU A 113 0.31 -0.04 -20.48
N HIS A 114 1.53 -0.26 -20.98
CA HIS A 114 2.45 0.82 -21.32
C HIS A 114 1.86 1.75 -22.38
N LEU A 115 1.34 1.19 -23.49
CA LEU A 115 0.73 1.96 -24.56
C LEU A 115 -0.44 2.82 -24.06
N ARG A 116 -1.29 2.26 -23.19
CA ARG A 116 -2.43 2.98 -22.62
C ARG A 116 -1.99 4.12 -21.70
N CYS A 117 -0.94 3.91 -20.91
CA CYS A 117 -0.39 4.97 -20.06
C CYS A 117 0.13 6.15 -20.91
N GLN A 118 0.84 5.88 -22.00
CA GLN A 118 1.31 6.93 -22.92
C GLN A 118 0.15 7.71 -23.56
N TRP A 119 -0.93 7.00 -23.93
CA TRP A 119 -2.13 7.63 -24.46
C TRP A 119 -2.80 8.58 -23.46
N ILE A 120 -2.99 8.15 -22.21
CA ILE A 120 -3.63 9.00 -21.17
C ILE A 120 -2.73 10.18 -20.79
N ALA A 121 -1.41 9.98 -20.80
CA ALA A 121 -0.44 11.04 -20.54
C ALA A 121 -0.35 12.08 -21.67
N LYS A 122 -1.06 11.88 -22.80
CA LYS A 122 -0.99 12.72 -24.01
C LYS A 122 0.44 12.82 -24.57
N SER A 123 1.27 11.81 -24.33
CA SER A 123 2.66 11.71 -24.78
C SER A 123 2.80 10.71 -25.94
N TRP A 124 1.70 10.41 -26.63
CA TRP A 124 1.67 9.40 -27.68
C TRP A 124 2.63 9.72 -28.82
N ASP A 125 2.64 10.98 -29.29
CA ASP A 125 3.50 11.41 -30.39
C ASP A 125 4.98 11.28 -30.01
N ASN A 126 5.36 11.77 -28.83
CA ASN A 126 6.72 11.63 -28.29
C ASN A 126 7.14 10.15 -28.14
N PHE A 127 6.22 9.29 -27.73
CA PHE A 127 6.46 7.85 -27.62
C PHE A 127 6.68 7.23 -29.00
N CYS A 128 5.79 7.51 -29.97
CA CYS A 128 5.93 7.07 -31.34
C CYS A 128 7.26 7.54 -31.95
N ASP A 129 7.60 8.82 -31.80
CA ASP A 129 8.86 9.39 -32.26
C ASP A 129 10.06 8.68 -31.63
N SER A 130 10.02 8.40 -30.32
CA SER A 130 11.09 7.65 -29.65
C SER A 130 11.25 6.24 -30.25
N ILE A 131 10.15 5.55 -30.54
CA ILE A 131 10.17 4.21 -31.10
C ILE A 131 10.68 4.26 -32.55
N PHE A 132 10.14 5.13 -33.40
CA PHE A 132 10.58 5.28 -34.78
C PHE A 132 12.05 5.70 -34.88
N ASN A 133 12.50 6.65 -34.05
CA ASN A 133 13.89 7.06 -34.01
C ASN A 133 14.82 5.93 -33.55
N SER A 134 14.37 5.06 -32.63
CA SER A 134 15.14 3.88 -32.22
C SER A 134 15.31 2.86 -33.34
N PHE A 135 14.34 2.76 -34.26
CA PHE A 135 14.43 1.91 -35.45
C PHE A 135 15.29 2.51 -36.56
N ILE A 136 15.30 3.85 -36.71
CA ILE A 136 16.06 4.55 -37.76
C ILE A 136 17.55 4.69 -37.38
N LYS A 137 17.85 4.90 -36.10
CA LYS A 137 19.22 4.87 -35.56
C LYS A 137 19.30 3.77 -34.50
N PRO A 138 19.46 2.49 -34.90
CA PRO A 138 19.79 1.47 -33.93
C PRO A 138 21.09 1.92 -33.26
N GLN A 139 21.08 2.04 -31.93
CA GLN A 139 22.31 2.31 -31.19
C GLN A 139 23.27 1.18 -31.54
N THR A 140 24.32 1.50 -32.29
CA THR A 140 25.46 0.60 -32.50
C THR A 140 26.01 0.27 -31.13
N ALA A 141 25.86 -0.99 -30.72
CA ALA A 141 26.49 -1.56 -29.54
C ALA A 141 28.02 -1.44 -29.62
#